data_AF-A0A914JH40-F1
#
_entry.id   AF-A0A914JH40-F1
#
_cell.length_a   1.000
_cell.length_b   1.000
_cell.length_c   1.000
_cell.angle_alpha   90.00
_cell.angle_beta   90.00
_cell.angle_gamma   90.00
#
_symmetry.space_group_name_H-M   'P 1'
#
loop_
_entity.id
_entity.type
_entity.pdbx_description
1 polymer ?
#
loop_
_entity_poly.entity_id
_entity_poly.type
_entity_poly.pdbx_seq_one_letter_code
_entity_poly.pdbx_strand_id
1 'polypeptide(L)'
;MSANFRDLMGFSAGQEVLYEDDATDETIPDIQKITKRNNALPIHGSDTTMNLNHLVLENIIQSTYYKNFLCDITTFQQIIDEVHYNVSHLEPWERGTRKVHGTGMCGGVRGVGAGGVISTAFCLLYKMFTLRLTRKQLVSMINSTHSVYLRGIGFIYIRFCQPPADLWAWLSPYLDDEEEIDPKSGGGDLMKIGEMLRMMLTKLDWYGTLFPRIPIPIQKDIDQKLNDLKRPPVNTAKTWKDDRSMSKHEEKRRQVWYRG
;
A
#
# COMPACT_ATOMS: atom_id res chain seq x y z
N MET A 1 -8.70 -8.11 39.96
CA MET A 1 -8.22 -9.27 39.20
C MET A 1 -8.31 -8.88 37.73
N SER A 2 -7.18 -8.47 37.15
CA SER A 2 -7.12 -8.08 35.73
C SER A 2 -7.13 -9.35 34.90
N ALA A 3 -8.10 -9.52 34.01
CA ALA A 3 -8.03 -10.57 33.01
C ALA A 3 -6.78 -10.35 32.15
N ASN A 4 -6.02 -11.41 31.92
CA ASN A 4 -4.83 -11.38 31.09
C ASN A 4 -5.27 -11.20 29.63
N PHE A 5 -4.69 -10.26 28.89
CA PHE A 5 -5.07 -9.92 27.51
C PHE A 5 -4.98 -11.11 26.53
N ARG A 6 -4.17 -12.13 26.89
CA ARG A 6 -4.09 -13.43 26.21
C ARG A 6 -5.41 -14.20 26.21
N ASP A 7 -6.14 -14.18 27.32
CA ASP A 7 -7.36 -14.98 27.49
C ASP A 7 -8.57 -14.34 26.80
N LEU A 8 -8.53 -13.02 26.55
CA LEU A 8 -9.58 -12.28 25.86
C LEU A 8 -9.55 -12.45 24.33
N MET A 9 -8.41 -12.87 23.77
CA MET A 9 -8.19 -12.95 22.32
C MET A 9 -8.08 -14.39 21.78
N GLY A 10 -8.29 -15.43 22.61
CA GLY A 10 -8.27 -16.83 22.15
C GLY A 10 -6.93 -17.29 21.53
N PHE A 11 -5.85 -16.53 21.67
CA PHE A 11 -4.53 -16.91 21.15
C PHE A 11 -3.85 -17.88 22.10
N SER A 12 -4.09 -19.18 21.87
CA SER A 12 -3.22 -20.23 22.37
C SER A 12 -1.83 -20.08 21.73
N ALA A 13 -0.80 -19.96 22.56
CA ALA A 13 0.59 -20.04 22.12
C ALA A 13 0.84 -21.45 21.59
N GLY A 14 0.86 -21.60 20.27
CA GLY A 14 1.14 -22.89 19.63
C GLY A 14 0.35 -23.23 18.37
N GLN A 15 -0.46 -22.32 17.82
CA GLN A 15 -1.11 -22.57 16.53
C GLN A 15 -0.46 -21.70 15.46
N GLU A 16 0.50 -22.28 14.73
CA GLU A 16 0.77 -21.79 13.38
C GLU A 16 -0.56 -21.87 12.63
N VAL A 17 -1.25 -20.75 12.48
CA VAL A 17 -2.28 -20.61 11.46
C VAL A 17 -1.52 -20.67 10.13
N LEU A 18 -1.32 -21.89 9.66
CA LEU A 18 -1.20 -22.19 8.26
C LEU A 18 -2.59 -21.88 7.72
N TYR A 19 -2.72 -20.86 6.88
CA TYR A 19 -3.90 -20.78 6.03
C TYR A 19 -3.89 -22.11 5.27
N GLU A 20 -4.80 -23.03 5.62
CA GLU A 20 -5.02 -24.17 4.76
C GLU A 20 -5.36 -23.59 3.40
N ASP A 21 -4.56 -23.97 2.41
CA ASP A 21 -4.64 -23.48 1.04
C ASP A 21 -5.98 -23.97 0.49
N ASP A 22 -7.07 -23.25 0.79
CA ASP A 22 -8.35 -23.48 0.16
C ASP A 22 -8.17 -23.07 -1.30
N ALA A 23 -7.79 -24.06 -2.11
CA ALA A 23 -7.52 -23.90 -3.53
C ALA A 23 -8.74 -23.37 -4.31
N THR A 24 -9.91 -23.23 -3.66
CA THR A 24 -11.14 -22.68 -4.25
C THR A 24 -11.39 -21.21 -3.92
N ASP A 25 -10.61 -20.59 -3.01
CA ASP A 25 -10.73 -19.16 -2.73
C ASP A 25 -9.96 -18.33 -3.77
N GLU A 26 -10.67 -17.98 -4.84
CA GLU A 26 -10.19 -17.08 -5.89
C GLU A 26 -10.28 -15.59 -5.50
N THR A 27 -10.80 -15.26 -4.31
CA THR A 27 -10.96 -13.86 -3.87
C THR A 27 -9.64 -13.24 -3.38
N ILE A 28 -8.69 -14.08 -2.95
CA ILE A 28 -7.36 -13.66 -2.50
C ILE A 28 -6.35 -13.81 -3.65
N PRO A 29 -5.69 -12.73 -4.09
CA PRO A 29 -4.64 -12.83 -5.11
C PRO A 29 -3.54 -13.80 -4.70
N ASP A 30 -3.03 -14.60 -5.64
CA ASP A 30 -1.98 -15.60 -5.37
C ASP A 30 -0.72 -15.01 -4.70
N ILE A 31 -0.43 -13.73 -4.96
CA ILE A 31 0.70 -13.02 -4.34
C ILE A 31 0.50 -12.82 -2.83
N GLN A 32 -0.74 -12.83 -2.34
CA GLN A 32 -1.09 -12.72 -0.93
C GLN A 32 -1.27 -14.08 -0.26
N LYS A 33 -1.42 -15.18 -1.03
CA LYS A 33 -1.47 -16.54 -0.49
C LYS A 33 -0.14 -16.90 0.17
N ILE A 34 -0.20 -17.33 1.43
CA ILE A 34 0.99 -17.59 2.24
C ILE A 34 1.36 -19.08 2.13
N THR A 35 2.51 -19.36 1.54
CA THR A 35 3.09 -20.71 1.50
C THR A 35 4.49 -20.70 2.12
N LYS A 36 4.95 -21.84 2.63
CA LYS A 36 6.32 -21.95 3.17
C LYS A 36 7.39 -21.56 2.14
N ARG A 37 7.12 -21.74 0.84
CA ARG A 37 8.06 -21.46 -0.26
C ARG A 37 8.09 -20.00 -0.68
N ASN A 38 7.04 -19.21 -0.39
CA ASN A 38 6.94 -17.81 -0.85
C ASN A 38 7.01 -16.77 0.28
N ASN A 39 7.25 -17.19 1.53
CA ASN A 39 7.21 -16.27 2.67
C ASN A 39 8.29 -15.19 2.64
N ALA A 40 9.39 -15.39 1.91
CA ALA A 40 10.33 -14.32 1.63
C ALA A 40 9.77 -13.35 0.59
N LEU A 41 9.79 -12.04 0.88
CA LEU A 41 9.42 -11.01 -0.09
C LEU A 41 10.61 -10.69 -1.01
N PRO A 42 10.39 -10.54 -2.32
CA PRO A 42 11.40 -9.95 -3.18
C PRO A 42 11.62 -8.48 -2.80
N ILE A 43 12.85 -8.00 -3.00
CA ILE A 43 13.20 -6.58 -2.89
C ILE A 43 13.49 -6.07 -4.29
N HIS A 44 12.76 -5.04 -4.71
CA HIS A 44 12.98 -4.32 -5.94
C HIS A 44 13.88 -3.11 -5.71
N GLY A 45 14.81 -2.85 -6.63
CA GLY A 45 15.72 -1.71 -6.55
C GLY A 45 16.87 -1.96 -5.56
N SER A 46 17.12 -1.00 -4.66
CA SER A 46 18.27 -1.05 -3.75
C SER A 46 18.01 -1.90 -2.51
N ASP A 47 18.93 -2.84 -2.25
CA ASP A 47 18.99 -3.69 -1.06
C ASP A 47 19.56 -2.97 0.18
N THR A 48 19.99 -1.73 0.03
CA THR A 48 20.54 -0.89 1.10
C THR A 48 19.68 0.34 1.37
N THR A 49 19.20 1.02 0.34
CA THR A 49 18.49 2.31 0.53
C THR A 49 16.98 2.20 0.56
N MET A 50 16.41 1.01 0.30
CA MET A 50 14.95 0.81 0.15
C MET A 50 14.32 1.73 -0.91
N ASN A 51 15.13 2.23 -1.86
CA ASN A 51 14.74 3.24 -2.86
C ASN A 51 14.27 4.58 -2.27
N LEU A 52 14.65 4.88 -1.03
CA LEU A 52 14.36 6.17 -0.41
C LEU A 52 15.21 7.27 -1.04
N ASN A 53 14.67 8.49 -1.07
CA ASN A 53 15.46 9.68 -1.39
C ASN A 53 16.63 9.79 -0.40
N HIS A 54 17.82 10.14 -0.90
CA HIS A 54 19.04 10.25 -0.08
C HIS A 54 18.83 11.12 1.18
N LEU A 55 18.12 12.24 1.06
CA LEU A 55 17.84 13.14 2.18
C LEU A 55 16.98 12.47 3.26
N VAL A 56 15.96 11.74 2.83
CA VAL A 56 15.07 10.99 3.73
C VAL A 56 15.86 9.89 4.44
N LEU A 57 16.63 9.11 3.69
CA LEU A 57 17.45 8.04 4.24
C LEU A 57 18.50 8.55 5.23
N GLU A 58 19.20 9.63 4.90
CA GLU A 58 20.20 10.23 5.78
C GLU A 58 19.57 10.67 7.11
N ASN A 59 18.42 11.35 7.07
CA ASN A 59 17.72 11.78 8.27
C ASN A 59 17.16 10.59 9.08
N ILE A 60 16.72 9.50 8.44
CA ILE A 60 16.37 8.25 9.15
C ILE A 60 17.59 7.71 9.90
N ILE A 61 18.72 7.51 9.22
CA ILE A 61 19.92 6.92 9.81
C ILE A 61 20.49 7.82 10.92
N GLN A 62 20.37 9.15 10.78
CA GLN A 62 20.83 10.11 11.77
C GLN A 62 19.83 10.34 12.92
N SER A 63 18.59 9.88 12.79
CA SER A 63 17.56 10.02 13.82
C SER A 63 17.96 9.32 15.11
N THR A 64 17.84 10.02 16.25
CA THR A 64 18.02 9.44 17.59
C THR A 64 17.01 8.31 17.83
N TYR A 65 15.77 8.48 17.37
CA TYR A 65 14.73 7.47 17.48
C TYR A 65 15.13 6.19 16.75
N TYR A 66 15.65 6.30 15.52
CA TYR A 66 16.12 5.13 14.78
C TYR A 66 17.34 4.47 15.43
N LYS A 67 18.37 5.26 15.77
CA LYS A 67 19.66 4.74 16.27
C LYS A 67 19.60 4.17 17.68
N ASN A 68 18.81 4.77 18.57
CA ASN A 68 18.87 4.46 20.00
C ASN A 68 17.66 3.69 20.50
N PHE A 69 16.51 3.78 19.82
CA PHE A 69 15.30 3.08 20.24
C PHE A 69 14.96 1.96 19.27
N LEU A 70 14.83 2.25 17.97
CA LEU A 70 14.51 1.21 16.98
C LEU A 70 15.64 0.20 16.78
N CYS A 71 16.87 0.47 17.22
CA CYS A 71 17.94 -0.53 17.19
C CYS A 71 17.59 -1.77 18.02
N ASP A 72 16.93 -1.59 19.16
CA ASP A 72 16.59 -2.63 20.13
C ASP A 72 15.31 -3.39 19.75
N ILE A 73 14.50 -2.83 18.85
CA ILE A 73 13.35 -3.53 18.26
C ILE A 73 13.87 -4.61 17.30
N THR A 74 13.56 -5.86 17.59
CA THR A 74 14.03 -7.01 16.78
C THR A 74 12.91 -7.92 16.32
N THR A 75 11.72 -7.78 16.91
CA THR A 75 10.57 -8.63 16.60
C THR A 75 9.49 -7.87 15.84
N PHE A 76 8.73 -8.61 15.04
CA PHE A 76 7.58 -8.05 14.32
C PHE A 76 6.48 -7.53 15.24
N GLN A 77 6.27 -8.18 16.39
CA GLN A 77 5.25 -7.73 17.35
C GLN A 77 5.61 -6.35 17.92
N GLN A 78 6.87 -6.12 18.29
CA GLN A 78 7.34 -4.81 18.73
C GLN A 78 7.17 -3.74 17.64
N ILE A 79 7.34 -4.09 16.37
CA ILE A 79 7.06 -3.17 15.26
C ILE A 79 5.57 -2.84 15.19
N ILE A 80 4.68 -3.84 15.27
CA ILE A 80 3.23 -3.61 15.26
C ILE A 80 2.84 -2.68 16.40
N ASP A 81 3.31 -2.97 17.62
CA ASP A 81 2.99 -2.17 18.80
C ASP A 81 3.46 -0.73 18.61
N GLU A 82 4.70 -0.54 18.14
CA GLU A 82 5.27 0.78 17.90
C GLU A 82 4.51 1.57 16.81
N VAL A 83 4.07 0.89 15.75
CA VAL A 83 3.20 1.52 14.74
C VAL A 83 1.86 1.92 15.35
N HIS A 84 1.23 1.04 16.14
CA HIS A 84 -0.07 1.29 16.72
C HIS A 84 -0.07 2.48 17.69
N TYR A 85 0.98 2.62 18.50
CA TYR A 85 1.05 3.65 19.53
C TYR A 85 1.66 4.98 19.06
N ASN A 86 2.62 4.95 18.12
CA ASN A 86 3.45 6.13 17.82
C ASN A 86 3.33 6.65 16.38
N VAL A 87 2.61 5.95 15.49
CA VAL A 87 2.35 6.45 14.13
C VAL A 87 0.99 7.14 14.07
N SER A 88 0.99 8.40 13.66
CA SER A 88 -0.20 9.25 13.52
C SER A 88 -0.37 9.87 12.13
N HIS A 89 0.59 9.65 11.22
CA HIS A 89 0.55 10.09 9.83
C HIS A 89 1.56 9.27 9.00
N LEU A 90 1.57 9.45 7.67
CA LEU A 90 2.35 8.62 6.73
C LEU A 90 3.28 9.40 5.79
N GLU A 91 3.43 10.71 5.97
CA GLU A 91 4.44 11.50 5.23
C GLU A 91 5.85 11.45 5.88
N PRO A 92 6.93 11.77 5.13
CA PRO A 92 8.30 11.62 5.63
C PRO A 92 8.69 12.58 6.76
N TRP A 93 8.07 13.76 6.83
CA TRP A 93 8.53 14.85 7.68
C TRP A 93 7.45 15.24 8.68
N GLU A 94 7.87 15.57 9.90
CA GLU A 94 6.98 16.13 10.91
C GLU A 94 6.54 17.54 10.52
N ARG A 95 5.28 17.87 10.81
CA ARG A 95 4.68 19.16 10.47
C ARG A 95 5.53 20.33 10.97
N GLY A 96 5.74 21.30 10.07
CA GLY A 96 6.42 22.55 10.41
C GLY A 96 7.93 22.45 10.61
N THR A 97 8.52 21.25 10.44
CA THR A 97 9.96 21.06 10.65
C THR A 97 10.77 21.18 9.36
N ARG A 98 10.17 20.86 8.21
CA ARG A 98 10.81 20.98 6.89
C ARG A 98 10.78 22.42 6.38
N LYS A 99 11.96 23.01 6.20
CA LYS A 99 12.11 24.30 5.50
C LYS A 99 12.31 24.06 4.01
N VAL A 100 11.26 24.23 3.22
CA VAL A 100 11.34 24.18 1.75
C VAL A 100 11.73 25.58 1.24
N HIS A 101 13.05 25.80 1.08
CA HIS A 101 13.71 27.00 0.52
C HIS A 101 13.60 28.34 1.30
N GLY A 102 14.75 28.86 1.76
CA GLY A 102 15.00 30.32 1.89
C GLY A 102 15.15 30.91 3.31
N THR A 103 16.34 31.47 3.57
CA THR A 103 16.68 32.55 4.52
C THR A 103 16.44 32.37 6.03
N GLY A 104 17.52 32.00 6.71
CA GLY A 104 17.76 32.39 8.10
C GLY A 104 19.23 32.16 8.41
N MET A 105 20.02 33.22 8.53
CA MET A 105 21.49 33.21 8.73
C MET A 105 21.99 32.53 10.02
N CYS A 106 21.14 31.79 10.74
CA CYS A 106 21.46 31.16 12.03
C CYS A 106 20.89 29.73 12.15
N GLY A 107 20.96 28.92 11.08
CA GLY A 107 20.55 27.50 11.10
C GLY A 107 21.58 26.53 11.71
N GLY A 108 22.64 27.05 12.35
CA GLY A 108 23.71 26.25 12.95
C GLY A 108 23.41 25.86 14.39
N VAL A 109 22.46 24.95 14.61
CA VAL A 109 22.37 24.19 15.87
C VAL A 109 22.44 22.72 15.51
N ARG A 110 23.43 22.03 16.09
CA ARG A 110 23.85 20.66 15.75
C ARG A 110 22.65 19.70 15.72
N GLY A 111 22.42 19.03 14.60
CA GLY A 111 21.61 17.80 14.54
C GLY A 111 20.44 17.77 13.55
N VAL A 112 20.08 18.88 12.90
CA VAL A 112 19.03 18.86 11.86
C VAL A 112 19.71 19.01 10.50
N GLY A 113 19.83 17.91 9.76
CA GLY A 113 20.21 17.97 8.35
C GLY A 113 19.22 18.81 7.57
N ALA A 114 19.55 19.15 6.32
CA ALA A 114 18.51 19.61 5.41
C ALA A 114 17.34 18.59 5.43
N GLY A 115 16.09 19.03 5.59
CA GLY A 115 14.93 18.12 5.58
C GLY A 115 13.89 18.32 6.68
N GLY A 116 14.26 18.79 7.88
CA GLY A 116 13.34 18.83 9.03
C GLY A 116 13.45 17.57 9.89
N VAL A 117 12.51 17.37 10.82
CA VAL A 117 12.45 16.16 11.66
C VAL A 117 11.79 15.05 10.87
N ILE A 118 12.45 13.89 10.79
CA ILE A 118 11.92 12.71 10.12
C ILE A 118 10.82 12.05 10.94
N SER A 119 9.78 11.54 10.28
CA SER A 119 8.64 10.92 10.93
C SER A 119 8.92 9.53 11.48
N THR A 120 8.16 9.17 12.52
CA THR A 120 8.11 7.82 13.09
C THR A 120 7.78 6.77 12.02
N ALA A 121 6.82 7.07 11.14
CA ALA A 121 6.39 6.17 10.07
C ALA A 121 7.55 5.79 9.13
N PHE A 122 8.35 6.76 8.67
CA PHE A 122 9.46 6.49 7.76
C PHE A 122 10.65 5.81 8.46
N CYS A 123 10.87 6.08 9.75
CA CYS A 123 11.84 5.33 10.55
C CYS A 123 11.46 3.83 10.67
N LEU A 124 10.19 3.56 10.97
CA LEU A 124 9.66 2.18 11.08
C LEU A 124 9.63 1.47 9.72
N LEU A 125 9.27 2.19 8.65
CA LEU A 125 9.30 1.70 7.27
C LEU A 125 10.68 1.14 6.92
N TYR A 126 11.73 1.92 7.17
CA TYR A 126 13.10 1.48 6.93
C TYR A 126 13.53 0.38 7.91
N LYS A 127 13.10 0.43 9.18
CA LYS A 127 13.39 -0.63 10.14
C LYS A 127 12.83 -1.99 9.69
N MET A 128 11.58 -2.05 9.22
CA MET A 128 10.98 -3.29 8.68
C MET A 128 11.74 -3.81 7.45
N PHE A 129 12.25 -2.92 6.62
CA PHE A 129 13.12 -3.29 5.51
C PHE A 129 14.41 -3.96 6.00
N THR A 130 15.10 -3.37 7.00
CA THR A 130 16.33 -3.97 7.55
C THR A 130 16.10 -5.31 8.25
N LEU A 131 14.93 -5.52 8.86
CA LEU A 131 14.54 -6.80 9.47
C LEU A 131 14.06 -7.85 8.45
N ARG A 132 14.02 -7.51 7.15
CA ARG A 132 13.51 -8.37 6.07
C ARG A 132 12.08 -8.84 6.34
N LEU A 133 11.15 -7.90 6.35
CA LEU A 133 9.71 -8.17 6.44
C LEU A 133 9.30 -9.32 5.52
N THR A 134 8.58 -10.29 6.08
CA THR A 134 8.10 -11.47 5.36
C THR A 134 6.72 -11.22 4.74
N ARG A 135 6.33 -12.07 3.78
CA ARG A 135 5.02 -12.00 3.14
C ARG A 135 3.89 -12.15 4.15
N LYS A 136 4.00 -13.12 5.06
CA LYS A 136 3.00 -13.33 6.13
C LYS A 136 2.83 -12.07 6.98
N GLN A 137 3.92 -11.43 7.35
CA GLN A 137 3.90 -10.20 8.14
C GLN A 137 3.25 -9.05 7.36
N LEU A 138 3.65 -8.84 6.10
CA LEU A 138 3.08 -7.79 5.26
C LEU A 138 1.58 -7.98 5.01
N VAL A 139 1.15 -9.20 4.67
CA VAL A 139 -0.27 -9.56 4.50
C VAL A 139 -1.05 -9.33 5.79
N SER A 140 -0.47 -9.67 6.95
CA SER A 140 -1.07 -9.39 8.26
C SER A 140 -1.24 -7.89 8.54
N MET A 141 -0.34 -7.04 8.04
CA MET A 141 -0.43 -5.58 8.24
C MET A 141 -1.53 -4.95 7.39
N ILE A 142 -1.55 -5.25 6.08
CA ILE A 142 -2.50 -4.61 5.14
C ILE A 142 -3.96 -5.04 5.38
N ASN A 143 -4.16 -6.21 5.99
CA ASN A 143 -5.47 -6.74 6.40
C ASN A 143 -5.79 -6.50 7.89
N SER A 144 -4.95 -5.73 8.61
CA SER A 144 -5.18 -5.50 10.03
C SER A 144 -6.40 -4.62 10.27
N THR A 145 -7.21 -4.94 11.28
CA THR A 145 -8.30 -4.08 11.78
C THR A 145 -7.90 -3.26 13.01
N HIS A 146 -6.64 -3.35 13.45
CA HIS A 146 -6.18 -2.72 14.69
C HIS A 146 -5.73 -1.27 14.52
N SER A 147 -5.27 -0.89 13.33
CA SER A 147 -4.82 0.47 13.04
C SER A 147 -4.78 0.74 11.54
N VAL A 148 -5.44 1.82 11.11
CA VAL A 148 -5.38 2.32 9.73
C VAL A 148 -3.95 2.65 9.30
N TYR A 149 -3.13 3.16 10.23
CA TYR A 149 -1.72 3.48 9.96
C TYR A 149 -0.85 2.23 9.80
N LEU A 150 -1.20 1.12 10.48
CA LEU A 150 -0.55 -0.17 10.24
C LEU A 150 -0.81 -0.67 8.81
N ARG A 151 -2.05 -0.54 8.33
CA ARG A 151 -2.41 -0.86 6.94
C ARG A 151 -1.67 0.06 5.98
N GLY A 152 -1.73 1.37 6.22
CA GLY A 152 -1.12 2.39 5.36
C GLY A 152 0.40 2.26 5.23
N ILE A 153 1.12 2.01 6.32
CA ILE A 153 2.56 1.71 6.27
C ILE A 153 2.83 0.44 5.46
N GLY A 154 2.01 -0.60 5.61
CA GLY A 154 2.12 -1.83 4.80
C GLY A 154 2.01 -1.54 3.29
N PHE A 155 1.05 -0.69 2.88
CA PHE A 155 0.91 -0.28 1.49
C PHE A 155 2.08 0.57 0.98
N ILE A 156 2.63 1.46 1.82
CA ILE A 156 3.83 2.21 1.47
C ILE A 156 5.03 1.28 1.30
N TYR A 157 5.18 0.27 2.17
CA TYR A 157 6.22 -0.75 2.04
C TYR A 157 6.12 -1.49 0.71
N ILE A 158 4.90 -1.89 0.30
CA ILE A 158 4.65 -2.49 -1.02
C ILE A 158 5.18 -1.56 -2.11
N ARG A 159 4.82 -0.27 -2.05
CA ARG A 159 5.14 0.70 -3.08
C ARG A 159 6.64 1.00 -3.22
N PHE A 160 7.41 0.90 -2.14
CA PHE A 160 8.86 1.09 -2.15
C PHE A 160 9.65 -0.19 -2.48
N CYS A 161 9.18 -1.35 -2.02
CA CYS A 161 10.00 -2.56 -1.98
C CYS A 161 9.59 -3.63 -2.99
N GLN A 162 8.34 -3.68 -3.45
CA GLN A 162 7.86 -4.77 -4.30
C GLN A 162 8.07 -4.50 -5.80
N PRO A 163 8.26 -5.55 -6.63
CA PRO A 163 8.40 -5.40 -8.08
C PRO A 163 7.22 -4.63 -8.68
N PRO A 164 7.46 -3.72 -9.66
CA PRO A 164 6.39 -2.94 -10.26
C PRO A 164 5.28 -3.79 -10.90
N ALA A 165 5.61 -4.96 -11.44
CA ALA A 165 4.66 -5.89 -12.05
C ALA A 165 3.66 -6.46 -11.02
N ASP A 166 4.04 -6.49 -9.75
CA ASP A 166 3.27 -7.09 -8.66
C ASP A 166 2.36 -6.06 -7.97
N LEU A 167 2.57 -4.76 -8.21
CA LEU A 167 1.83 -3.68 -7.53
C LEU A 167 0.32 -3.79 -7.73
N TRP A 168 -0.12 -4.12 -8.94
CA TRP A 168 -1.55 -4.29 -9.20
C TRP A 168 -2.15 -5.39 -8.33
N ALA A 169 -1.54 -6.58 -8.33
CA ALA A 169 -2.03 -7.73 -7.56
C ALA A 169 -2.03 -7.49 -6.04
N TRP A 170 -1.08 -6.69 -5.55
CA TRP A 170 -1.05 -6.26 -4.15
C TRP A 170 -2.17 -5.28 -3.79
N LEU A 171 -2.41 -4.28 -4.63
CA LEU A 171 -3.23 -3.12 -4.28
C LEU A 171 -4.68 -3.20 -4.78
N SER A 172 -4.94 -3.92 -5.87
CA SER A 172 -6.27 -3.99 -6.49
C SER A 172 -7.40 -4.45 -5.55
N PRO A 173 -7.20 -5.39 -4.61
CA PRO A 173 -8.26 -5.84 -3.72
C PRO A 173 -8.78 -4.75 -2.77
N TYR A 174 -8.01 -3.69 -2.55
CA TYR A 174 -8.30 -2.64 -1.58
C TYR A 174 -8.66 -1.30 -2.23
N LEU A 175 -8.88 -1.27 -3.56
CA LEU A 175 -9.18 -0.02 -4.28
C LEU A 175 -10.56 0.57 -3.98
N ASP A 176 -11.45 -0.24 -3.41
CA ASP A 176 -12.79 0.14 -2.97
C ASP A 176 -12.91 0.13 -1.44
N ASP A 177 -11.76 0.17 -0.74
CA ASP A 177 -11.71 0.27 0.71
C ASP A 177 -12.10 1.68 1.17
N GLU A 178 -13.15 1.74 1.99
CA GLU A 178 -13.81 2.95 2.44
C GLU A 178 -13.29 3.43 3.81
N GLU A 179 -12.36 2.72 4.44
CA GLU A 179 -11.77 3.15 5.71
C GLU A 179 -10.97 4.45 5.53
N GLU A 180 -11.13 5.39 6.46
CA GLU A 180 -10.51 6.71 6.37
C GLU A 180 -9.11 6.73 6.99
N ILE A 181 -8.20 7.49 6.36
CA ILE A 181 -6.84 7.71 6.83
C ILE A 181 -6.40 9.14 6.48
N ASP A 182 -5.60 9.76 7.35
CA ASP A 182 -4.95 11.04 7.06
C ASP A 182 -3.43 10.83 6.97
N PRO A 183 -2.86 10.73 5.75
CA PRO A 183 -1.43 10.53 5.59
C PRO A 183 -0.57 11.75 5.99
N LYS A 184 -1.17 12.92 6.18
CA LYS A 184 -0.46 14.19 6.35
C LYS A 184 -0.16 14.51 7.81
N SER A 185 1.05 15.01 8.10
CA SER A 185 1.44 15.39 9.45
C SER A 185 0.66 16.62 9.92
N GLY A 186 0.05 16.50 11.08
CA GLY A 186 -0.88 17.49 11.64
C GLY A 186 -2.19 17.63 10.87
N GLY A 187 -2.49 16.67 9.99
CA GLY A 187 -3.76 16.44 9.33
C GLY A 187 -4.11 17.40 8.19
N GLY A 188 -5.36 17.28 7.73
CA GLY A 188 -5.95 18.12 6.68
C GLY A 188 -5.83 17.52 5.28
N ASP A 189 -5.61 16.22 5.18
CA ASP A 189 -5.68 15.46 3.93
C ASP A 189 -6.31 14.07 4.17
N LEU A 190 -7.46 14.09 4.86
CA LEU A 190 -8.27 12.89 5.12
C LEU A 190 -8.80 12.32 3.80
N MET A 191 -8.56 11.04 3.58
CA MET A 191 -8.99 10.31 2.38
C MET A 191 -9.32 8.87 2.73
N LYS A 192 -9.96 8.17 1.80
CA LYS A 192 -10.17 6.71 1.94
C LYS A 192 -8.91 5.93 1.58
N ILE A 193 -8.75 4.73 2.14
CA ILE A 193 -7.67 3.82 1.76
C ILE A 193 -7.69 3.55 0.24
N GLY A 194 -8.85 3.29 -0.35
CA GLY A 194 -8.96 3.09 -1.80
C GLY A 194 -8.46 4.29 -2.62
N GLU A 195 -8.72 5.52 -2.17
CA GLU A 195 -8.24 6.75 -2.80
C GLU A 195 -6.72 6.91 -2.65
N MET A 196 -6.21 6.64 -1.45
CA MET A 196 -4.79 6.62 -1.15
C MET A 196 -4.03 5.65 -2.08
N LEU A 197 -4.54 4.45 -2.29
CA LEU A 197 -3.92 3.45 -3.16
C LEU A 197 -3.97 3.84 -4.64
N ARG A 198 -5.06 4.46 -5.09
CA ARG A 198 -5.14 5.05 -6.44
C ARG A 198 -4.09 6.15 -6.61
N MET A 199 -3.84 6.96 -5.59
CA MET A 199 -2.75 7.94 -5.60
C MET A 199 -1.38 7.27 -5.69
N MET A 200 -1.12 6.21 -4.91
CA MET A 200 0.16 5.48 -4.98
C MET A 200 0.44 4.84 -6.34
N LEU A 201 -0.61 4.42 -7.06
CA LEU A 201 -0.53 3.82 -8.39
C LEU A 201 -0.36 4.85 -9.53
N THR A 202 -0.78 6.10 -9.32
CA THR A 202 -0.87 7.11 -10.40
C THR A 202 0.01 8.34 -10.20
N LYS A 203 0.37 8.66 -8.97
CA LYS A 203 1.24 9.80 -8.62
C LYS A 203 2.61 9.30 -8.20
N LEU A 204 3.65 9.98 -8.69
CA LEU A 204 5.02 9.71 -8.29
C LEU A 204 5.37 10.38 -6.95
N ASP A 205 4.81 11.56 -6.70
CA ASP A 205 5.03 12.32 -5.47
C ASP A 205 4.17 11.78 -4.32
N TRP A 206 4.80 11.67 -3.16
CA TRP A 206 4.21 11.31 -1.88
C TRP A 206 4.72 12.30 -0.84
N TYR A 207 3.97 13.39 -0.63
CA TYR A 207 4.26 14.41 0.39
C TYR A 207 5.70 14.93 0.34
N GLY A 208 6.17 15.20 -0.88
CA GLY A 208 7.50 15.76 -1.13
C GLY A 208 8.66 14.77 -0.98
N THR A 209 8.39 13.46 -1.01
CA THR A 209 9.32 12.42 -1.47
C THR A 209 8.74 11.72 -2.71
N LEU A 210 9.58 11.02 -3.47
CA LEU A 210 9.14 10.28 -4.65
C LEU A 210 9.10 8.78 -4.36
N PHE A 211 8.06 8.12 -4.84
CA PHE A 211 8.07 6.67 -4.96
C PHE A 211 9.02 6.21 -6.07
N PRO A 212 9.47 4.92 -6.06
CA PRO A 212 10.17 4.34 -7.19
C PRO A 212 9.33 4.44 -8.47
N ARG A 213 9.96 4.79 -9.60
CA ARG A 213 9.25 4.92 -10.87
C ARG A 213 8.75 3.55 -11.35
N ILE A 214 7.48 3.51 -11.77
CA ILE A 214 6.89 2.34 -12.43
C ILE A 214 7.29 2.38 -13.91
N PRO A 215 7.81 1.29 -14.50
CA PRO A 215 8.10 1.21 -15.93
C PRO A 215 6.87 1.54 -16.78
N ILE A 216 7.06 2.31 -17.85
CA ILE A 216 5.96 2.83 -18.69
C ILE A 216 4.98 1.74 -19.16
N PRO A 217 5.41 0.55 -19.63
CA PRO A 217 4.46 -0.49 -20.04
C PRO A 217 3.55 -0.95 -18.90
N ILE A 218 4.09 -1.07 -17.69
CA ILE A 218 3.36 -1.47 -16.49
C ILE A 218 2.43 -0.34 -16.04
N GLN A 219 2.89 0.92 -16.10
CA GLN A 219 2.03 2.07 -15.79
C GLN A 219 0.82 2.13 -16.73
N LYS A 220 1.02 1.93 -18.04
CA LYS A 220 -0.08 1.90 -19.02
C LYS A 220 -1.11 0.80 -18.73
N ASP A 221 -0.63 -0.38 -18.33
CA ASP A 221 -1.49 -1.50 -17.93
C ASP A 221 -2.32 -1.18 -16.67
N ILE A 222 -1.66 -0.63 -15.63
CA ILE A 222 -2.33 -0.17 -14.40
C ILE A 222 -3.39 0.89 -14.71
N ASP A 223 -3.04 1.90 -15.52
CA ASP A 223 -3.96 2.98 -15.90
C ASP A 223 -5.17 2.43 -16.67
N GLN A 224 -4.96 1.47 -17.57
CA GLN A 224 -6.04 0.80 -18.31
C GLN A 224 -6.98 0.06 -17.34
N LYS A 225 -6.43 -0.74 -16.42
CA LYS A 225 -7.23 -1.49 -15.43
C LYS A 225 -8.01 -0.56 -14.50
N LEU A 226 -7.41 0.55 -14.05
CA LEU A 226 -8.12 1.57 -13.26
C LEU A 226 -9.26 2.23 -14.05
N ASN A 227 -9.09 2.44 -15.35
CA ASN A 227 -10.14 3.00 -16.21
C ASN A 227 -11.27 2.01 -16.44
N ASP A 228 -10.97 0.72 -16.57
CA ASP A 228 -11.98 -0.32 -16.75
C ASP A 228 -12.85 -0.50 -15.49
N LEU A 229 -12.28 -0.35 -14.29
CA LEU A 229 -13.05 -0.31 -13.03
C LEU A 229 -14.04 0.86 -12.93
N LYS A 230 -13.76 1.99 -13.60
CA LYS A 230 -14.66 3.16 -13.60
C LYS A 230 -15.83 3.02 -14.57
N ARG A 231 -15.74 2.08 -15.53
CA ARG A 231 -16.80 1.92 -16.53
C ARG A 231 -17.96 1.15 -15.89
N PRO A 232 -19.22 1.62 -16.06
CA PRO A 232 -20.36 0.81 -15.65
C PRO A 232 -20.31 -0.52 -16.41
N PRO A 233 -20.76 -1.63 -15.80
CA PRO A 233 -20.80 -2.91 -16.47
C PRO A 233 -21.53 -2.74 -17.80
N VAL A 234 -20.86 -3.10 -18.91
CA VAL A 234 -21.45 -3.04 -20.24
C VAL A 234 -22.71 -3.89 -20.18
N ASN A 235 -23.87 -3.25 -20.32
CA ASN A 235 -25.16 -3.92 -20.27
C ASN A 235 -25.31 -4.76 -21.54
N THR A 236 -24.73 -5.95 -21.54
CA THR A 236 -24.74 -6.91 -22.66
C THR A 236 -26.16 -7.22 -23.12
N ALA A 237 -27.16 -7.06 -22.25
CA ALA A 237 -28.57 -7.23 -22.59
C ALA A 237 -29.09 -6.25 -23.67
N LYS A 238 -28.44 -5.10 -23.88
CA LYS A 238 -28.81 -4.15 -24.95
C LYS A 238 -28.29 -4.61 -26.31
N THR A 239 -27.04 -5.07 -26.38
CA THR A 239 -26.42 -5.60 -27.61
C THR A 239 -27.14 -6.85 -28.12
N TRP A 240 -27.53 -7.79 -27.25
CA TRP A 240 -28.31 -8.98 -27.67
C TRP A 240 -29.72 -8.64 -28.19
N LYS A 241 -30.35 -7.57 -27.68
CA LYS A 241 -31.67 -7.13 -28.15
C LYS A 241 -31.57 -6.42 -29.50
N ASP A 242 -30.54 -5.61 -29.69
CA ASP A 242 -30.30 -4.89 -30.94
C ASP A 242 -29.94 -5.88 -32.08
N ASP A 243 -29.06 -6.85 -31.82
CA ASP A 243 -28.70 -7.89 -32.80
C ASP A 243 -29.89 -8.79 -33.18
N ARG A 244 -30.72 -9.18 -32.19
CA ARG A 244 -31.92 -9.98 -32.43
C ARG A 244 -33.02 -9.17 -33.16
N SER A 245 -33.06 -7.85 -32.98
CA SER A 245 -33.98 -6.96 -33.71
C SER A 245 -33.55 -6.77 -35.16
N MET A 246 -32.25 -6.62 -35.41
CA MET A 246 -31.65 -6.51 -36.73
C MET A 246 -31.86 -7.79 -37.55
N SER A 247 -31.57 -8.95 -36.95
CA SER A 247 -31.80 -10.27 -37.57
C SER A 247 -33.27 -10.47 -37.99
N LYS A 248 -34.23 -10.11 -37.13
CA LYS A 248 -35.68 -10.19 -37.48
C LYS A 248 -36.08 -9.23 -38.60
N HIS A 249 -35.46 -8.06 -38.68
CA HIS A 249 -35.75 -7.08 -39.73
C HIS A 249 -35.18 -7.53 -41.07
N GLU A 250 -33.99 -8.12 -41.07
CA GLU A 250 -33.32 -8.66 -42.25
C GLU A 250 -34.04 -9.89 -42.81
N GLU A 251 -34.55 -10.75 -41.93
CA GLU A 251 -35.33 -11.93 -42.32
C GLU A 251 -36.70 -11.56 -42.91
N LYS A 252 -37.36 -10.52 -42.38
CA LYS A 252 -38.57 -9.95 -43.00
C LYS A 252 -38.27 -9.36 -44.38
N ARG A 253 -37.15 -8.67 -44.57
CA ARG A 253 -36.76 -8.12 -45.89
C ARG A 253 -36.49 -9.21 -46.92
N ARG A 254 -35.88 -10.32 -46.51
CA ARG A 254 -35.68 -11.51 -47.36
C ARG A 254 -36.99 -12.17 -47.77
N GLN A 255 -37.92 -12.35 -46.85
CA GLN A 255 -39.23 -12.96 -47.11
C GLN A 255 -40.09 -12.16 -48.10
N VAL A 256 -39.95 -10.83 -48.12
CA VAL A 256 -40.67 -9.96 -49.08
C VAL A 256 -40.12 -10.10 -50.51
N TRP A 257 -38.82 -10.39 -50.66
CA TRP A 257 -38.17 -10.55 -51.97
C TRP A 257 -38.53 -11.85 -52.70
N TYR A 258 -39.00 -12.88 -51.97
CA TYR A 258 -39.39 -14.17 -52.55
C TYR A 258 -40.89 -14.28 -52.93
N ARG A 259 -41.66 -13.19 -52.78
CA ARG A 259 -43.12 -13.17 -52.98
C ARG A 259 -43.62 -12.27 -54.11
N GLY A 260 -42.72 -11.69 -54.92
CA GLY A 260 -43.03 -10.96 -56.15
C GLY A 260 -42.40 -11.64 -57.35
#